data_AF-A0AAU3LZN3-F1
#
_entry.id   AF-A0AAU3LZN3-F1
#
_cell.length_a   1.000
_cell.length_b   1.000
_cell.length_c   1.000
_cell.angle_alpha   90.00
_cell.angle_beta   90.00
_cell.angle_gamma   90.00
#
_symmetry.space_group_name_H-M   'P 1'
#
loop_
_entity.id
_entity.type
_entity.pdbx_description
1 polymer ?
#
loop_
_entity_poly.entity_id
_entity_poly.type
_entity_poly.pdbx_seq_one_letter_code
_entity_poly.pdbx_strand_id
1 'polypeptide(L)'
;MRTATTAMSVGLLCAALAACGSNSEAVSETVQGATSAPTPAPSKSEQPSTDDPQVGGGLTYAAPPDDPMALGEAWQWSSTTRSGTKGTGTTAVLAYKQNMPPKVADEDLRYDQVKVRICSTTGTPITVYRRFFALIKPSGEVNTVKMVAPDPRTAFPSKDTILKPGQCTEGTIDFLGVRSEQPVLAVWGPDGAPKPAAWVISQ
;
A
#
# COMPACT_ATOMS: atom_id res chain seq x y z
N MET A 1 1.19 30.30 46.18
CA MET A 1 2.33 31.24 46.27
C MET A 1 2.64 31.79 44.88
N ARG A 2 3.10 33.04 44.80
CA ARG A 2 3.90 33.70 43.73
C ARG A 2 3.59 33.40 42.25
N THR A 3 3.16 34.45 41.56
CA THR A 3 3.17 34.64 40.10
C THR A 3 4.57 35.02 39.57
N ALA A 4 4.92 34.56 38.37
CA ALA A 4 5.88 35.18 37.42
C ALA A 4 5.56 34.60 36.02
N THR A 5 5.15 35.33 34.98
CA THR A 5 5.73 36.51 34.27
C THR A 5 6.66 36.09 33.12
N THR A 6 6.45 36.72 31.95
CA THR A 6 6.94 36.37 30.61
C THR A 6 8.36 36.84 30.28
N ALA A 7 8.97 36.22 29.27
CA ALA A 7 9.96 36.87 28.40
C ALA A 7 9.79 36.44 26.92
N MET A 8 9.67 37.41 26.02
CA MET A 8 9.95 37.27 24.58
C MET A 8 11.28 37.97 24.29
N SER A 9 12.04 37.51 23.29
CA SER A 9 13.18 38.25 22.71
C SER A 9 13.36 37.93 21.22
N VAL A 10 13.90 38.90 20.47
CA VAL A 10 14.04 38.89 19.00
C VAL A 10 15.48 39.26 18.62
N GLY A 11 16.01 38.68 17.54
CA GLY A 11 17.34 38.98 16.98
C GLY A 11 17.71 37.94 15.90
N LEU A 12 17.93 38.16 14.59
CA LEU A 12 18.03 39.31 13.67
C LEU A 12 19.43 39.42 12.99
N LEU A 13 19.54 38.75 11.82
CA LEU A 13 20.35 39.06 10.63
C LEU A 13 21.91 39.10 10.61
N CYS A 14 22.41 39.05 9.37
CA CYS A 14 23.77 39.27 8.82
C CYS A 14 24.81 38.14 9.01
N ALA A 15 25.58 37.65 8.02
CA ALA A 15 26.22 38.21 6.79
C ALA A 15 27.61 38.84 7.05
N ALA A 16 28.67 38.68 6.21
CA ALA A 16 28.92 37.78 5.06
C ALA A 16 30.43 37.81 4.64
N LEU A 17 30.85 36.96 3.67
CA LEU A 17 32.12 36.99 2.90
C LEU A 17 33.42 36.75 3.72
N ALA A 18 34.62 36.44 3.20
CA ALA A 18 35.23 36.27 1.86
C ALA A 18 36.53 35.39 2.03
N ALA A 19 37.34 34.93 1.04
CA ALA A 19 37.33 34.78 -0.43
C ALA A 19 38.57 33.91 -0.87
N CYS A 20 38.88 33.83 -2.17
CA CYS A 20 40.08 33.23 -2.83
C CYS A 20 40.18 31.68 -2.85
N GLY A 21 40.66 31.03 -3.92
CA GLY A 21 41.14 31.48 -5.25
C GLY A 21 41.72 30.28 -6.05
N SER A 22 42.12 30.33 -7.33
CA SER A 22 42.10 31.40 -8.36
C SER A 22 42.33 30.78 -9.77
N ASN A 23 41.81 31.43 -10.83
CA ASN A 23 42.22 31.34 -12.26
C ASN A 23 42.05 29.96 -12.97
N SER A 24 41.75 29.85 -14.26
CA SER A 24 41.56 30.81 -15.37
C SER A 24 40.54 30.20 -16.38
N GLU A 25 40.14 30.74 -17.54
CA GLU A 25 40.63 31.85 -18.39
C GLU A 25 39.42 32.61 -19.03
N ALA A 26 39.57 33.31 -20.16
CA ALA A 26 38.49 34.05 -20.84
C ALA A 26 38.49 33.92 -22.39
N VAL A 27 37.30 33.83 -22.99
CA VAL A 27 36.93 34.30 -24.35
C VAL A 27 35.45 34.72 -24.32
N SER A 28 35.10 35.79 -25.03
CA SER A 28 33.72 36.31 -25.16
C SER A 28 32.95 35.63 -26.29
N GLU A 29 31.62 35.45 -26.16
CA GLU A 29 30.64 36.25 -26.93
C GLU A 29 29.18 36.01 -26.48
N THR A 30 28.27 36.84 -27.02
CA THR A 30 26.90 37.09 -26.54
C THR A 30 25.86 36.01 -26.88
N VAL A 31 24.96 35.71 -25.93
CA VAL A 31 23.50 35.71 -26.14
C VAL A 31 22.78 36.14 -24.85
N GLN A 32 21.78 37.03 -24.95
CA GLN A 32 20.83 37.29 -23.85
C GLN A 32 19.63 36.33 -23.97
N GLY A 33 19.33 35.56 -22.92
CA GLY A 33 18.19 34.64 -22.89
C GLY A 33 17.87 34.19 -21.46
N ALA A 34 16.58 34.13 -21.12
CA ALA A 34 16.11 33.94 -19.75
C ALA A 34 16.64 32.66 -19.07
N THR A 35 16.97 32.77 -17.78
CA THR A 35 17.27 31.61 -16.92
C THR A 35 16.01 30.81 -16.65
N SER A 36 15.73 29.81 -17.48
CA SER A 36 14.68 28.83 -17.20
C SER A 36 14.99 28.10 -15.90
N ALA A 37 14.06 28.15 -14.94
CA ALA A 37 14.12 27.30 -13.75
C ALA A 37 14.11 25.82 -14.17
N PRO A 38 14.76 24.91 -13.43
CA PRO A 38 14.79 23.49 -13.77
C PRO A 38 13.38 22.91 -13.76
N THR A 39 12.89 22.51 -14.94
CA THR A 39 11.57 21.89 -15.12
C THR A 39 11.43 20.70 -14.17
N PRO A 40 10.37 20.63 -13.33
CA PRO A 40 10.12 19.45 -12.52
C PRO A 40 9.98 18.23 -13.43
N ALA A 41 10.79 17.19 -13.17
CA ALA A 41 10.67 15.94 -13.92
C ALA A 41 9.23 15.42 -13.80
N PRO A 42 8.60 14.96 -14.91
CA PRO A 42 7.22 14.49 -14.87
C PRO A 42 7.12 13.36 -13.85
N SER A 43 6.21 13.52 -12.89
CA SER A 43 5.90 12.45 -11.94
C SER A 43 5.51 11.21 -12.73
N LYS A 44 6.09 10.05 -12.40
CA LYS A 44 5.73 8.78 -13.05
C LYS A 44 4.21 8.64 -13.03
N SER A 45 3.61 8.43 -14.21
CA SER A 45 2.20 8.09 -14.30
C SER A 45 1.89 6.90 -13.38
N GLU A 46 0.73 6.93 -12.75
CA GLU A 46 0.34 6.06 -11.63
C GLU A 46 -0.10 4.68 -12.15
N GLN A 47 0.82 4.03 -12.87
CA GLN A 47 0.57 2.84 -13.64
C GLN A 47 0.16 1.65 -12.75
N PRO A 48 -0.76 0.79 -13.21
CA PRO A 48 -1.01 -0.55 -12.68
C PRO A 48 0.25 -1.36 -12.35
N SER A 49 0.23 -2.06 -11.22
CA SER A 49 1.26 -3.02 -10.82
C SER A 49 0.88 -4.42 -11.28
N THR A 50 1.77 -5.06 -12.04
CA THR A 50 1.67 -6.47 -12.45
C THR A 50 2.33 -7.36 -11.38
N ASP A 51 1.70 -7.45 -10.20
CA ASP A 51 2.13 -8.31 -9.08
C ASP A 51 1.86 -9.80 -9.43
N ASP A 52 2.61 -10.35 -10.39
CA ASP A 52 2.35 -11.64 -11.06
C ASP A 52 2.29 -12.86 -10.09
N PRO A 53 1.38 -13.82 -10.30
CA PRO A 53 1.29 -15.03 -9.48
C PRO A 53 2.35 -16.07 -9.85
N GLN A 54 3.56 -15.93 -9.27
CA GLN A 54 4.48 -17.05 -9.15
C GLN A 54 3.83 -18.19 -8.35
N VAL A 55 3.39 -19.24 -9.04
CA VAL A 55 2.69 -20.40 -8.45
C VAL A 55 3.53 -21.04 -7.34
N GLY A 56 3.05 -20.92 -6.09
CA GLY A 56 3.84 -21.36 -4.93
C GLY A 56 3.06 -21.34 -3.62
N GLY A 57 2.78 -22.47 -2.97
CA GLY A 57 3.02 -23.84 -3.42
C GLY A 57 2.92 -24.86 -2.28
N GLY A 58 2.33 -26.02 -2.55
CA GLY A 58 2.34 -27.16 -1.61
C GLY A 58 1.65 -26.94 -0.27
N LEU A 59 0.91 -25.85 -0.09
CA LEU A 59 0.04 -25.57 1.04
C LEU A 59 -1.42 -25.83 0.63
N THR A 60 -2.23 -26.30 1.57
CA THR A 60 -3.69 -26.25 1.50
C THR A 60 -4.23 -25.49 2.71
N TYR A 61 -5.34 -24.78 2.55
CA TYR A 61 -6.06 -24.12 3.64
C TYR A 61 -7.41 -24.80 3.88
N ALA A 62 -7.94 -24.66 5.09
CA ALA A 62 -9.35 -24.92 5.35
C ALA A 62 -10.26 -24.02 4.47
N ALA A 63 -11.55 -24.34 4.39
CA ALA A 63 -12.51 -23.43 3.76
C ALA A 63 -12.76 -22.19 4.65
N PRO A 64 -12.90 -20.99 4.05
CA PRO A 64 -13.54 -19.86 4.72
C PRO A 64 -15.06 -20.05 4.84
N PRO A 65 -15.75 -19.23 5.65
CA PRO A 65 -17.22 -19.19 5.72
C PRO A 65 -17.89 -19.10 4.34
N ASP A 66 -19.13 -19.59 4.23
CA ASP A 66 -19.92 -19.48 3.01
C ASP A 66 -20.50 -18.07 2.83
N ASP A 67 -20.97 -17.45 3.90
CA ASP A 67 -21.38 -16.05 3.91
C ASP A 67 -20.15 -15.09 3.98
N PRO A 68 -20.14 -13.99 3.21
CA PRO A 68 -19.14 -12.93 3.36
C PRO A 68 -19.19 -12.26 4.74
N MET A 69 -18.01 -12.04 5.34
CA MET A 69 -17.85 -11.44 6.67
C MET A 69 -18.01 -9.91 6.64
N ALA A 70 -18.24 -9.28 7.79
CA ALA A 70 -18.20 -7.82 7.93
C ALA A 70 -16.76 -7.29 8.00
N LEU A 71 -16.53 -6.03 7.59
CA LEU A 71 -15.21 -5.38 7.77
C LEU A 71 -14.82 -5.36 9.26
N GLY A 72 -13.59 -5.77 9.55
CA GLY A 72 -13.06 -5.95 10.90
C GLY A 72 -13.16 -7.39 11.43
N GLU A 73 -14.05 -8.23 10.89
CA GLU A 73 -14.11 -9.65 11.26
C GLU A 73 -12.93 -10.43 10.66
N ALA A 74 -12.50 -11.47 11.38
CA ALA A 74 -11.31 -12.25 11.04
C ALA A 74 -11.66 -13.70 10.66
N TRP A 75 -11.31 -14.10 9.45
CA TRP A 75 -11.28 -15.52 9.09
C TRP A 75 -10.13 -16.20 9.84
N GLN A 76 -10.49 -17.06 10.79
CA GLN A 76 -9.56 -17.98 11.44
C GLN A 76 -9.32 -19.18 10.52
N TRP A 77 -8.07 -19.38 10.10
CA TRP A 77 -7.71 -20.43 9.15
C TRP A 77 -6.66 -21.37 9.73
N SER A 78 -6.70 -22.62 9.26
CA SER A 78 -5.61 -23.59 9.39
C SER A 78 -5.06 -23.94 8.02
N SER A 79 -3.74 -24.03 7.89
CA SER A 79 -3.06 -24.50 6.70
C SER A 79 -2.29 -25.79 6.96
N THR A 80 -2.04 -26.59 5.91
CA THR A 80 -1.25 -27.82 5.96
C THR A 80 -0.31 -27.87 4.76
N THR A 81 0.97 -28.15 4.99
CA THR A 81 1.97 -28.36 3.92
C THR A 81 1.86 -29.77 3.32
N ARG A 82 2.48 -29.98 2.15
CA ARG A 82 2.66 -31.30 1.53
C ARG A 82 3.38 -32.31 2.46
N SER A 83 4.18 -31.84 3.42
CA SER A 83 4.81 -32.67 4.47
C SER A 83 3.90 -32.95 5.68
N GLY A 84 2.61 -32.60 5.62
CA GLY A 84 1.65 -32.77 6.70
C GLY A 84 1.82 -31.78 7.86
N THR A 85 2.75 -30.83 7.75
CA THR A 85 3.05 -29.85 8.80
C THR A 85 1.98 -28.76 8.80
N LYS A 86 1.47 -28.39 9.97
CA LYS A 86 0.32 -27.48 10.09
C LYS A 86 0.71 -26.08 10.55
N GLY A 87 -0.05 -25.09 10.07
CA GLY A 87 -0.06 -23.72 10.55
C GLY A 87 -1.48 -23.29 10.92
N THR A 88 -1.61 -22.27 11.77
CA THR A 88 -2.87 -21.55 11.99
C THR A 88 -2.64 -20.05 11.96
N GLY A 89 -3.69 -19.30 11.68
CA GLY A 89 -3.62 -17.85 11.64
C GLY A 89 -4.96 -17.19 11.43
N THR A 90 -4.93 -15.88 11.24
CA THR A 90 -6.11 -15.06 11.01
C THR A 90 -5.86 -14.06 9.90
N THR A 91 -6.82 -13.90 8.99
CA THR A 91 -6.83 -12.80 8.02
C THR A 91 -8.09 -11.96 8.22
N ALA A 92 -7.97 -10.64 8.10
CA ALA A 92 -9.10 -9.71 8.16
C ALA A 92 -8.91 -8.56 7.17
N VAL A 93 -9.98 -8.13 6.51
CA VAL A 93 -10.07 -6.80 5.90
C VAL A 93 -10.67 -5.88 6.96
N LEU A 94 -9.86 -4.98 7.50
CA LEU A 94 -10.17 -4.16 8.66
C LEU A 94 -11.02 -2.93 8.31
N ALA A 95 -10.85 -2.37 7.12
CA ALA A 95 -11.58 -1.20 6.64
C ALA A 95 -11.48 -1.09 5.11
N TYR A 96 -12.43 -0.37 4.52
CA TYR A 96 -12.39 0.11 3.14
C TYR A 96 -12.56 1.64 3.14
N LYS A 97 -11.93 2.32 2.18
CA LYS A 97 -12.11 3.75 1.88
C LYS A 97 -11.96 3.99 0.39
N GLN A 98 -12.81 4.86 -0.16
CA GLN A 98 -12.50 5.53 -1.42
C GLN A 98 -11.65 6.75 -1.14
N ASN A 99 -10.59 6.92 -1.92
CA ASN A 99 -9.87 8.18 -2.03
C ASN A 99 -10.00 8.68 -3.47
N MET A 100 -10.22 9.99 -3.65
CA MET A 100 -9.92 10.62 -4.93
C MET A 100 -8.40 10.49 -5.17
N PRO A 101 -7.94 10.22 -6.41
CA PRO A 101 -6.51 10.16 -6.68
C PRO A 101 -5.86 11.53 -6.38
N PRO A 102 -4.59 11.57 -5.94
CA PRO A 102 -3.93 12.81 -5.55
C PRO A 102 -3.70 13.77 -6.73
N LYS A 103 -3.64 13.23 -7.97
CA LYS A 103 -3.68 13.94 -9.25
C LYS A 103 -4.21 12.99 -10.32
N VAL A 104 -4.96 13.49 -11.31
CA VAL A 104 -5.17 12.76 -12.57
C VAL A 104 -5.30 13.73 -13.74
N ALA A 105 -5.10 13.21 -14.95
CA ALA A 105 -5.57 13.80 -16.21
C ALA A 105 -6.87 13.13 -16.71
N ASP A 106 -7.54 12.35 -15.85
CA ASP A 106 -8.69 11.49 -16.11
C ASP A 106 -9.57 11.44 -14.84
N GLU A 107 -10.76 12.07 -14.89
CA GLU A 107 -11.62 12.24 -13.71
C GLU A 107 -12.46 11.01 -13.35
N ASP A 108 -12.43 9.96 -14.18
CA ASP A 108 -13.18 8.72 -13.99
C ASP A 108 -12.43 7.69 -13.15
N LEU A 109 -11.14 7.92 -12.82
CA LEU A 109 -10.35 7.04 -11.95
C LEU A 109 -10.53 7.38 -10.46
N ARG A 110 -10.56 6.35 -9.61
CA ARG A 110 -10.50 6.46 -8.14
C ARG A 110 -9.55 5.43 -7.53
N TYR A 111 -9.20 5.64 -6.26
CA TYR A 111 -8.47 4.63 -5.48
C TYR A 111 -9.41 3.93 -4.50
N ASP A 112 -9.45 2.61 -4.59
CA ASP A 112 -10.12 1.72 -3.66
C ASP A 112 -9.09 1.21 -2.63
N GLN A 113 -9.02 1.88 -1.47
CA GLN A 113 -8.09 1.52 -0.41
C GLN A 113 -8.74 0.52 0.55
N VAL A 114 -8.15 -0.66 0.71
CA VAL A 114 -8.47 -1.58 1.80
C VAL A 114 -7.35 -1.63 2.83
N LYS A 115 -7.69 -1.55 4.12
CA LYS A 115 -6.76 -1.86 5.21
C LYS A 115 -6.92 -3.33 5.56
N VAL A 116 -5.82 -4.09 5.56
CA VAL A 116 -5.83 -5.55 5.77
C VAL A 116 -4.82 -5.95 6.84
N ARG A 117 -5.05 -7.10 7.48
CA ARG A 117 -4.17 -7.71 8.47
C ARG A 117 -4.11 -9.22 8.28
N ILE A 118 -2.91 -9.78 8.38
CA ILE A 118 -2.69 -11.24 8.46
C ILE A 118 -1.80 -11.52 9.68
N CYS A 119 -2.16 -12.52 10.48
CA CYS A 119 -1.35 -13.03 11.58
C CYS A 119 -1.09 -14.53 11.41
N SER A 120 0.14 -14.96 11.69
CA SER A 120 0.44 -16.36 11.99
C SER A 120 0.27 -16.57 13.50
N THR A 121 -0.55 -17.54 13.89
CA THR A 121 -0.87 -17.79 15.31
C THR A 121 -0.05 -18.95 15.85
N THR A 122 -0.08 -20.13 15.22
CA THR A 122 0.69 -21.32 15.63
C THR A 122 1.23 -22.10 14.44
N GLY A 123 2.18 -23.01 14.70
CA GLY A 123 2.67 -23.99 13.72
C GLY A 123 3.87 -23.51 12.90
N THR A 124 3.90 -23.82 11.61
CA THR A 124 4.96 -23.35 10.71
C THR A 124 4.82 -21.86 10.37
N PRO A 125 5.95 -21.15 10.14
CA PRO A 125 5.91 -19.83 9.50
C PRO A 125 5.20 -19.89 8.14
N ILE A 126 4.51 -18.80 7.79
CA ILE A 126 3.82 -18.66 6.50
C ILE A 126 4.38 -17.46 5.72
N THR A 127 4.44 -17.57 4.39
CA THR A 127 4.70 -16.42 3.52
C THR A 127 3.37 -15.78 3.12
N VAL A 128 3.21 -14.49 3.37
CA VAL A 128 2.06 -13.71 2.90
C VAL A 128 2.42 -12.87 1.68
N TYR A 129 1.47 -12.76 0.76
CA TYR A 129 1.62 -12.10 -0.53
C TYR A 129 0.51 -11.06 -0.73
N ARG A 130 0.88 -9.82 -1.05
CA ARG A 130 -0.04 -8.73 -1.41
C ARG A 130 -0.97 -9.10 -2.57
N ARG A 131 -0.47 -9.87 -3.55
CA ARG A 131 -1.20 -10.24 -4.77
C ARG A 131 -2.48 -11.04 -4.51
N PHE A 132 -2.55 -11.82 -3.43
CA PHE A 132 -3.70 -12.65 -3.06
C PHE A 132 -4.92 -11.85 -2.57
N PHE A 133 -4.80 -10.54 -2.41
CA PHE A 133 -5.95 -9.65 -2.22
C PHE A 133 -6.49 -9.14 -3.56
N ALA A 134 -7.81 -9.11 -3.68
CA ALA A 134 -8.53 -8.51 -4.80
C ALA A 134 -9.84 -7.86 -4.31
N LEU A 135 -10.50 -7.12 -5.20
CA LEU A 135 -11.83 -6.54 -4.98
C LEU A 135 -12.82 -7.11 -6.01
N ILE A 136 -14.08 -7.24 -5.63
CA ILE A 136 -15.15 -7.70 -6.53
C ILE A 136 -16.11 -6.54 -6.81
N LYS A 137 -16.30 -6.22 -8.10
CA LYS A 137 -17.26 -5.21 -8.56
C LYS A 137 -18.72 -5.68 -8.41
N PRO A 138 -19.74 -4.81 -8.49
CA PRO A 138 -21.15 -5.22 -8.47
C PRO A 138 -21.52 -6.15 -9.65
N SER A 139 -20.76 -6.08 -10.75
CA SER A 139 -20.84 -6.96 -11.91
C SER A 139 -20.27 -8.38 -11.70
N GLY A 140 -19.65 -8.65 -10.54
CA GLY A 140 -18.89 -9.89 -10.27
C GLY A 140 -17.46 -9.90 -10.84
N GLU A 141 -17.04 -8.83 -11.54
CA GLU A 141 -15.68 -8.71 -12.07
C GLU A 141 -14.63 -8.61 -10.94
N VAL A 142 -13.51 -9.33 -11.08
CA VAL A 142 -12.41 -9.35 -10.11
C VAL A 142 -11.38 -8.28 -10.45
N ASN A 143 -11.36 -7.18 -9.69
CA ASN A 143 -10.29 -6.20 -9.77
C ASN A 143 -9.08 -6.64 -8.94
N THR A 144 -8.01 -7.06 -9.63
CA THR A 144 -6.71 -7.39 -9.03
C THR A 144 -5.71 -6.23 -9.09
N VAL A 145 -6.05 -5.12 -9.77
CA VAL A 145 -5.13 -4.05 -10.18
C VAL A 145 -4.76 -3.15 -9.01
N LYS A 146 -3.49 -3.18 -8.63
CA LYS A 146 -2.93 -2.45 -7.47
C LYS A 146 -2.05 -1.30 -7.93
N MET A 147 -1.97 -0.24 -7.13
CA MET A 147 -0.98 0.83 -7.35
C MET A 147 0.45 0.29 -7.26
N VAL A 148 1.34 0.76 -8.15
CA VAL A 148 2.79 0.53 -8.07
C VAL A 148 3.44 1.25 -6.89
N ALA A 149 2.96 2.45 -6.55
CA ALA A 149 3.56 3.33 -5.54
C ALA A 149 2.53 3.79 -4.48
N PRO A 150 2.02 2.89 -3.62
CA PRO A 150 1.22 3.26 -2.45
C PRO A 150 2.05 4.01 -1.40
N ASP A 151 1.42 4.66 -0.42
CA ASP A 151 2.14 5.38 0.65
C ASP A 151 3.04 4.41 1.47
N PRO A 152 4.37 4.54 1.42
CA PRO A 152 5.29 3.58 2.04
C PRO A 152 5.22 3.55 3.57
N ARG A 153 4.48 4.47 4.20
CA ARG A 153 4.26 4.52 5.66
C ARG A 153 3.08 3.66 6.11
N THR A 154 2.13 3.37 5.22
CA THR A 154 0.92 2.58 5.53
C THR A 154 0.76 1.34 4.66
N ALA A 155 1.43 1.28 3.51
CA ALA A 155 1.29 0.20 2.53
C ALA A 155 1.57 -1.18 3.14
N PHE A 156 0.68 -2.13 2.83
CA PHE A 156 0.93 -3.55 3.07
C PHE A 156 2.15 -4.00 2.23
N PRO A 157 3.07 -4.81 2.77
CA PRO A 157 4.31 -5.18 2.08
C PRO A 157 4.10 -5.69 0.65
N SER A 158 4.73 -5.05 -0.33
CA SER A 158 4.71 -5.46 -1.74
C SER A 158 5.58 -6.69 -2.04
N LYS A 159 6.45 -7.07 -1.11
CA LYS A 159 7.30 -8.26 -1.18
C LYS A 159 6.79 -9.34 -0.22
N ASP A 160 7.01 -10.60 -0.61
CA ASP A 160 6.90 -11.80 0.23
C ASP A 160 7.33 -11.54 1.67
N THR A 161 6.37 -11.65 2.60
CA THR A 161 6.61 -11.41 4.03
C THR A 161 6.42 -12.70 4.80
N ILE A 162 7.49 -13.20 5.43
CA ILE A 162 7.43 -14.43 6.24
C ILE A 162 7.01 -14.08 7.67
N LEU A 163 5.83 -14.52 8.08
CA LEU A 163 5.33 -14.42 9.45
C LEU A 163 5.64 -15.71 10.20
N LYS A 164 6.43 -15.62 11.28
CA LYS A 164 6.55 -16.68 12.28
C LYS A 164 5.31 -16.70 13.20
N PRO A 165 5.01 -17.80 13.91
CA PRO A 165 3.97 -17.82 14.93
C PRO A 165 4.06 -16.64 15.91
N GLY A 166 2.92 -16.03 16.21
CA GLY A 166 2.81 -14.81 17.01
C GLY A 166 3.05 -13.50 16.25
N GLN A 167 3.47 -13.54 14.98
CA GLN A 167 3.69 -12.34 14.17
C GLN A 167 2.48 -11.99 13.29
N CYS A 168 2.21 -10.70 13.18
CA CYS A 168 1.24 -10.12 12.25
C CYS A 168 1.94 -9.15 11.29
N THR A 169 1.33 -8.94 10.13
CA THR A 169 1.54 -7.75 9.30
C THR A 169 0.20 -7.10 9.01
N GLU A 170 0.19 -5.77 8.91
CA GLU A 170 -1.00 -4.92 8.77
C GLU A 170 -0.63 -3.73 7.88
N GLY A 171 -1.53 -3.31 6.99
CA GLY A 171 -1.28 -2.19 6.08
C GLY A 171 -2.40 -1.94 5.07
N THR A 172 -2.23 -0.94 4.21
CA THR A 172 -3.16 -0.57 3.14
C THR A 172 -2.77 -1.20 1.80
N ILE A 173 -3.77 -1.66 1.04
CA ILE A 173 -3.61 -2.02 -0.36
C ILE A 173 -4.54 -1.10 -1.16
N ASP A 174 -3.94 -0.22 -1.94
CA ASP A 174 -4.63 0.70 -2.82
C ASP A 174 -4.80 0.05 -4.21
N PHE A 175 -6.06 -0.14 -4.61
CA PHE A 175 -6.45 -0.64 -5.93
C PHE A 175 -6.87 0.52 -6.84
N LEU A 176 -6.57 0.40 -8.13
CA LEU A 176 -7.07 1.34 -9.14
C LEU A 176 -8.47 0.90 -9.59
N GLY A 177 -9.46 1.78 -9.51
CA GLY A 177 -10.84 1.50 -9.90
C GLY A 177 -11.47 2.64 -10.70
N VAL A 178 -12.58 2.36 -11.37
CA VAL A 178 -13.39 3.38 -12.06
C VAL A 178 -14.51 3.88 -11.16
N ARG A 179 -14.71 5.20 -11.12
CA ARG A 179 -15.50 5.93 -10.13
C ARG A 179 -16.96 5.48 -10.04
N SER A 180 -17.53 5.01 -11.14
CA SER A 180 -18.90 4.50 -11.25
C SER A 180 -19.13 3.10 -10.64
N GLU A 181 -18.09 2.28 -10.49
CA GLU A 181 -18.23 0.86 -10.11
C GLU A 181 -17.62 0.58 -8.73
N GLN A 182 -18.29 0.98 -7.65
CA GLN A 182 -17.81 0.73 -6.29
C GLN A 182 -17.77 -0.78 -5.98
N PRO A 183 -16.65 -1.34 -5.48
CA PRO A 183 -16.57 -2.75 -5.13
C PRO A 183 -17.55 -3.10 -3.99
N VAL A 184 -18.12 -4.29 -4.05
CA VAL A 184 -19.07 -4.84 -3.06
C VAL A 184 -18.42 -5.87 -2.13
N LEU A 185 -17.29 -6.45 -2.53
CA LEU A 185 -16.48 -7.32 -1.68
C LEU A 185 -15.00 -6.98 -1.77
N ALA A 186 -14.29 -7.10 -0.65
CA ALA A 186 -12.86 -7.36 -0.64
C ALA A 186 -12.63 -8.87 -0.44
N VAL A 187 -11.64 -9.45 -1.10
CA VAL A 187 -11.35 -10.89 -1.00
C VAL A 187 -9.88 -11.19 -0.73
N TRP A 188 -9.61 -12.32 -0.06
CA TRP A 188 -8.29 -12.90 0.10
C TRP A 188 -8.32 -14.37 -0.31
N GLY A 189 -7.63 -14.70 -1.40
CA GLY A 189 -7.54 -16.06 -1.96
C GLY A 189 -6.08 -16.50 -2.08
N PRO A 190 -5.48 -17.10 -1.03
CA PRO A 190 -4.14 -17.65 -1.12
C PRO A 190 -4.12 -18.99 -1.88
N ASP A 191 -3.00 -19.28 -2.55
CA ASP A 191 -2.78 -20.54 -3.26
C ASP A 191 -3.09 -21.74 -2.33
N GLY A 192 -4.01 -22.61 -2.77
CA GLY A 192 -4.43 -23.80 -2.01
C GLY A 192 -5.60 -23.60 -1.03
N ALA A 193 -6.21 -22.41 -0.96
CA ALA A 193 -7.56 -22.29 -0.40
C ALA A 193 -8.62 -22.83 -1.40
N PRO A 194 -9.68 -23.51 -0.95
CA PRO A 194 -10.70 -24.09 -1.83
C PRO A 194 -11.62 -23.04 -2.48
N LYS A 195 -11.70 -21.86 -1.87
CA LYS A 195 -12.38 -20.64 -2.34
C LYS A 195 -11.75 -19.44 -1.62
N PRO A 196 -11.81 -18.21 -2.15
CA PRO A 196 -11.37 -17.02 -1.42
C PRO A 196 -12.25 -16.76 -0.19
N ALA A 197 -11.66 -16.15 0.84
CA ALA A 197 -12.41 -15.51 1.91
C ALA A 197 -12.90 -14.13 1.44
N ALA A 198 -14.10 -13.73 1.85
CA ALA A 198 -14.76 -12.51 1.39
C ALA A 198 -15.24 -11.64 2.55
N TRP A 199 -15.13 -10.31 2.38
CA TRP A 199 -15.59 -9.29 3.31
C TRP A 199 -16.49 -8.29 2.58
N VAL A 200 -17.68 -8.01 3.13
CA VAL A 200 -18.65 -7.06 2.56
C VAL A 200 -18.12 -5.63 2.62
N ILE A 201 -18.08 -4.97 1.47
CA ILE A 201 -17.91 -3.52 1.38
C ILE A 201 -19.31 -2.90 1.31
N SER A 202 -19.75 -2.28 2.40
CA SER A 202 -20.97 -1.48 2.41
C SER A 202 -20.88 -0.36 1.36
N GLN A 203 -22.01 -0.12 0.68
CA GLN A 203 -22.19 0.96 -0.28
C GLN A 203 -22.70 2.21 0.46
#